data_AF-A0A6P5TQV9-F1
#
_entry.id   AF-A0A6P5TQV9-F1
#
_cell.length_a   1.000
_cell.length_b   1.000
_cell.length_c   1.000
_cell.angle_alpha   90.00
_cell.angle_beta   90.00
_cell.angle_gamma   90.00
#
_symmetry.space_group_name_H-M   'P 1'
#
loop_
_entity.id
_entity.type
_entity.pdbx_description
1 polymer ?
#
loop_
_entity_poly.entity_id
_entity_poly.type
_entity_poly.pdbx_seq_one_letter_code
_entity_poly.pdbx_strand_id
1 'polypeptide(L)'
;MNTSNYHSIETLTGTNYSKWKQDLAISLGLLDYDFVLKENPLQVLDADAFAESKARYVKWEKTNGMTMLIMQRSMASSVKRSIPKIDNAKECYENIGQRFKVSEKSAKSSLLNKLTDMKYDGQGCVRAHIMNMIDIGAKLQELNMTVDEDMMVHFALNSLPKEFKISSKYLYSTERKLDTQ
;
A
#
# COMPACT_ATOMS: atom_id res chain seq x y z
N MET A 1 -5.41 -27.73 25.16
CA MET A 1 -6.20 -27.13 24.06
C MET A 1 -5.39 -25.98 23.49
N ASN A 2 -4.69 -26.20 22.38
CA ASN A 2 -3.95 -25.12 21.68
C ASN A 2 -4.92 -24.48 20.68
N THR A 3 -5.62 -23.43 21.09
CA THR A 3 -6.37 -22.59 20.16
C THR A 3 -5.39 -21.61 19.53
N SER A 4 -4.92 -21.98 18.35
CA SER A 4 -4.09 -21.21 17.45
C SER A 4 -4.59 -19.77 17.31
N ASN A 5 -3.69 -18.82 17.56
CA ASN A 5 -3.86 -17.40 17.31
C ASN A 5 -3.98 -17.17 15.79
N TYR A 6 -5.18 -17.24 15.24
CA TYR A 6 -5.42 -16.93 13.83
C TYR A 6 -5.05 -15.46 13.59
N HIS A 7 -4.19 -15.21 12.60
CA HIS A 7 -3.77 -13.87 12.22
C HIS A 7 -5.00 -13.05 11.85
N SER A 8 -5.43 -12.15 12.74
CA SER A 8 -6.54 -11.25 12.47
C SER A 8 -6.21 -10.44 11.23
N ILE A 9 -7.08 -10.44 10.23
CA ILE A 9 -6.97 -9.53 9.10
C ILE A 9 -7.03 -8.10 9.66
N GLU A 10 -5.97 -7.32 9.46
CA GLU A 10 -5.97 -5.92 9.85
C GLU A 10 -7.11 -5.18 9.14
N THR A 11 -7.77 -4.21 9.79
CA THR A 11 -8.88 -3.53 9.12
C THR A 11 -8.37 -2.65 7.98
N LEU A 12 -8.88 -2.86 6.76
CA LEU A 12 -8.57 -2.04 5.59
C LEU A 12 -9.10 -0.61 5.80
N THR A 13 -8.19 0.34 5.76
CA THR A 13 -8.48 1.77 5.93
C THR A 13 -8.18 2.54 4.63
N GLY A 14 -7.05 3.23 4.57
CA GLY A 14 -6.62 4.04 3.42
C GLY A 14 -5.19 3.74 3.00
N THR A 15 -4.34 3.45 3.99
CA THR A 15 -2.88 3.42 3.85
C THR A 15 -2.29 2.03 3.99
N ASN A 16 -3.07 1.06 4.49
CA ASN A 16 -2.59 -0.29 4.82
C ASN A 16 -3.00 -1.36 3.80
N TYR A 17 -3.34 -0.99 2.56
CA TYR A 17 -3.83 -1.93 1.55
C TYR A 17 -2.88 -3.10 1.29
N SER A 18 -1.56 -2.84 1.20
CA SER A 18 -0.56 -3.90 1.02
C SER A 18 -0.61 -4.95 2.13
N LYS A 19 -0.68 -4.49 3.39
CA LYS A 19 -0.75 -5.36 4.57
C LYS A 19 -2.07 -6.12 4.64
N TRP A 20 -3.19 -5.43 4.47
CA TRP A 20 -4.52 -6.05 4.40
C TRP A 20 -4.60 -7.14 3.33
N LYS A 21 -4.06 -6.87 2.14
CA LYS A 21 -4.04 -7.82 1.02
C LYS A 21 -3.26 -9.09 1.37
N GLN A 22 -2.13 -8.96 2.05
CA GLN A 22 -1.34 -10.10 2.53
C GLN A 22 -2.10 -10.91 3.58
N ASP A 23 -2.67 -10.26 4.59
CA ASP A 23 -3.41 -10.94 5.66
C ASP A 23 -4.68 -11.63 5.14
N LEU A 24 -5.36 -11.01 4.17
CA LEU A 24 -6.48 -11.62 3.45
C LEU A 24 -6.02 -12.85 2.67
N ALA A 25 -4.92 -12.76 1.92
CA ALA A 25 -4.41 -13.89 1.14
C ALA A 25 -4.05 -15.09 2.02
N ILE A 26 -3.40 -14.85 3.18
CA ILE A 26 -3.11 -15.89 4.18
C ILE A 26 -4.41 -16.51 4.70
N SER A 27 -5.38 -15.66 5.10
CA SER A 27 -6.66 -16.12 5.65
C SER A 27 -7.46 -16.97 4.67
N LEU A 28 -7.53 -16.56 3.39
CA LEU A 28 -8.22 -17.33 2.36
C LEU A 28 -7.48 -18.61 2.01
N GLY A 29 -6.14 -18.61 2.00
CA GLY A 29 -5.34 -19.82 1.80
C GLY A 29 -5.55 -20.84 2.91
N LEU A 30 -5.63 -20.41 4.18
CA LEU A 30 -5.92 -21.30 5.31
C LEU A 30 -7.34 -21.91 5.29
N LEU A 31 -8.26 -21.29 4.55
CA LEU A 31 -9.65 -21.74 4.43
C LEU A 31 -9.91 -22.53 3.13
N ASP A 32 -8.90 -22.67 2.26
CA ASP A 32 -9.04 -23.17 0.88
C ASP A 32 -10.06 -22.36 0.05
N TYR A 33 -10.11 -21.04 0.26
CA TYR A 33 -11.06 -20.13 -0.38
C TYR A 33 -10.45 -19.32 -1.52
N ASP A 34 -9.14 -19.36 -1.72
CA ASP A 34 -8.43 -18.53 -2.70
C ASP A 34 -8.84 -18.81 -4.15
N PHE A 35 -9.37 -20.01 -4.44
CA PHE A 35 -9.81 -20.39 -5.79
C PHE A 35 -10.91 -19.47 -6.34
N VAL A 36 -11.83 -18.94 -5.51
CA VAL A 36 -12.91 -18.04 -5.99
C VAL A 36 -12.39 -16.66 -6.43
N LEU A 37 -11.15 -16.32 -6.09
CA LEU A 37 -10.50 -15.11 -6.59
C LEU A 37 -9.83 -15.31 -7.96
N LYS A 38 -9.64 -16.56 -8.39
CA LYS A 38 -8.94 -16.93 -9.63
C LYS A 38 -9.94 -17.40 -10.68
N GLU A 39 -10.83 -18.29 -10.27
CA GLU A 39 -11.80 -18.98 -11.12
C GLU A 39 -13.07 -18.15 -11.30
N ASN A 40 -13.56 -18.10 -12.53
CA ASN A 40 -14.90 -17.59 -12.81
C ASN A 40 -15.93 -18.68 -12.46
N PRO A 41 -17.16 -18.31 -12.06
CA PRO A 41 -18.21 -19.31 -11.86
C PRO A 41 -18.37 -20.12 -13.13
N LEU A 42 -18.39 -21.45 -13.00
CA LEU A 42 -18.80 -22.31 -14.10
C LEU A 42 -20.21 -21.87 -14.51
N GLN A 43 -20.41 -21.49 -15.77
CA GLN A 43 -21.77 -21.35 -16.29
C GLN A 43 -22.44 -22.71 -16.11
N VAL A 44 -23.60 -22.72 -15.45
CA VAL A 44 -24.45 -23.90 -15.41
C VAL A 44 -24.99 -24.08 -16.83
N LEU A 45 -24.17 -24.67 -17.69
CA LEU A 45 -24.59 -25.08 -19.03
C LEU A 45 -25.26 -26.44 -18.86
N ASP A 46 -26.55 -26.43 -19.18
CA ASP A 46 -27.50 -27.54 -19.34
C ASP A 46 -28.09 -28.23 -18.12
N ALA A 47 -29.37 -28.60 -18.30
CA ALA A 47 -30.14 -29.47 -17.43
C ALA A 47 -29.50 -30.87 -17.25
N ASP A 48 -28.56 -31.23 -18.13
CA ASP A 48 -27.78 -32.48 -18.13
C ASP A 48 -26.46 -32.38 -17.36
N ALA A 49 -26.20 -31.26 -16.66
CA ALA A 49 -24.98 -31.09 -15.87
C ALA A 49 -24.80 -32.24 -14.86
N PHE A 50 -23.73 -33.03 -15.09
CA PHE A 50 -23.33 -34.14 -14.23
C PHE A 50 -23.28 -33.72 -12.76
N ALA A 51 -23.65 -34.61 -11.83
CA ALA A 51 -23.79 -34.32 -10.40
C ALA A 51 -22.56 -33.59 -9.80
N GLU A 52 -21.37 -33.91 -10.29
CA GLU A 52 -20.11 -33.26 -9.91
C GLU A 52 -20.04 -31.77 -10.29
N SER A 53 -20.53 -31.38 -11.48
CA SER A 53 -20.55 -29.97 -11.91
C SER A 53 -21.50 -29.14 -11.06
N LYS A 54 -22.66 -29.70 -10.69
CA LYS A 54 -23.59 -29.05 -9.77
C LYS A 54 -22.98 -28.90 -8.37
N ALA A 55 -22.30 -29.94 -7.86
CA ALA A 55 -21.61 -29.88 -6.57
C ALA A 55 -20.48 -28.82 -6.57
N ARG A 56 -19.71 -28.72 -7.67
CA ARG A 56 -18.69 -27.67 -7.84
C ARG A 56 -19.29 -26.28 -7.82
N TYR A 57 -20.40 -26.05 -8.54
CA TYR A 57 -21.08 -24.75 -8.55
C TYR A 57 -21.56 -24.34 -7.17
N VAL A 58 -22.26 -25.24 -6.45
CA VAL A 58 -22.74 -24.96 -5.08
C VAL A 58 -21.58 -24.67 -4.12
N LYS A 59 -20.47 -25.41 -4.24
CA LYS A 59 -19.25 -25.13 -3.46
C LYS A 59 -18.71 -23.74 -3.80
N TRP A 60 -18.59 -23.40 -5.08
CA TRP A 60 -18.10 -22.09 -5.51
C TRP A 60 -18.99 -20.96 -5.01
N GLU A 61 -20.31 -21.06 -5.13
CA GLU A 61 -21.27 -20.04 -4.68
C GLU A 61 -21.16 -19.78 -3.18
N LYS A 62 -21.11 -20.86 -2.37
CA LYS A 62 -20.93 -20.77 -0.92
C LYS A 62 -19.59 -20.11 -0.57
N THR A 63 -18.50 -20.52 -1.20
CA THR A 63 -17.18 -19.94 -0.93
C THR A 63 -17.11 -18.49 -1.38
N ASN A 64 -17.69 -18.14 -2.52
CA ASN A 64 -17.78 -16.77 -3.03
C ASN A 64 -18.49 -15.86 -2.02
N GLY A 65 -19.65 -16.29 -1.49
CA GLY A 65 -20.39 -15.56 -0.46
C GLY A 65 -19.58 -15.38 0.83
N MET A 66 -18.88 -16.43 1.30
CA MET A 66 -18.03 -16.33 2.49
C MET A 66 -16.83 -15.39 2.29
N THR A 67 -16.14 -15.48 1.16
CA THR A 67 -15.03 -14.58 0.83
C THR A 67 -15.48 -13.14 0.78
N MET A 68 -16.67 -12.87 0.21
CA MET A 68 -17.28 -11.54 0.24
C MET A 68 -17.52 -11.03 1.65
N LEU A 69 -18.05 -11.86 2.56
CA LEU A 69 -18.26 -11.48 3.96
C LEU A 69 -16.95 -11.20 4.70
N ILE A 70 -15.91 -12.02 4.48
CA ILE A 70 -14.58 -11.83 5.07
C ILE A 70 -13.97 -10.51 4.61
N MET A 71 -13.99 -10.22 3.31
CA MET A 71 -13.53 -8.95 2.77
C MET A 71 -14.32 -7.78 3.37
N GLN A 72 -15.65 -7.84 3.34
CA GLN A 72 -16.49 -6.75 3.86
C GLN A 72 -16.34 -6.52 5.37
N ARG A 73 -16.13 -7.58 6.16
CA ARG A 73 -15.92 -7.50 7.61
C ARG A 73 -14.56 -6.91 7.95
N SER A 74 -13.56 -7.14 7.11
CA SER A 74 -12.21 -6.60 7.29
C SER A 74 -12.03 -5.20 6.71
N MET A 75 -13.10 -4.50 6.32
CA MET A 75 -13.05 -3.13 5.82
C MET A 75 -13.65 -2.13 6.80
N ALA A 76 -13.02 -0.96 6.93
CA ALA A 76 -13.65 0.18 7.58
C ALA A 76 -14.93 0.60 6.85
N SER A 77 -15.90 1.15 7.58
CA SER A 77 -17.20 1.56 7.02
C SER A 77 -17.07 2.58 5.88
N SER A 78 -16.09 3.47 5.94
CA SER A 78 -15.77 4.46 4.90
C SER A 78 -15.30 3.80 3.60
N VAL A 79 -14.48 2.74 3.70
CA VAL A 79 -14.01 1.93 2.57
C VAL A 79 -15.18 1.16 1.99
N LYS A 80 -15.94 0.46 2.83
CA LYS A 80 -17.07 -0.36 2.39
C LYS A 80 -18.09 0.44 1.59
N ARG A 81 -18.38 1.69 1.96
CA ARG A 81 -19.33 2.56 1.25
C ARG A 81 -18.87 2.93 -0.16
N SER A 82 -17.57 2.94 -0.41
CA SER A 82 -16.97 3.36 -1.68
C SER A 82 -16.73 2.23 -2.68
N ILE A 83 -16.90 0.98 -2.27
CA ILE A 83 -16.80 -0.18 -3.15
C ILE A 83 -18.19 -0.46 -3.75
N PRO A 84 -18.31 -0.69 -5.06
CA PRO A 84 -19.59 -1.07 -5.69
C PRO A 84 -20.19 -2.32 -5.04
N LYS A 85 -21.52 -2.39 -5.01
CA LYS A 85 -22.21 -3.62 -4.59
C LYS A 85 -22.12 -4.65 -5.72
N ILE A 86 -21.29 -5.66 -5.52
CA ILE A 86 -21.04 -6.73 -6.47
C ILE A 86 -21.13 -8.06 -5.71
N ASP A 87 -21.76 -9.06 -6.31
CA ASP A 87 -21.99 -10.38 -5.70
C ASP A 87 -20.91 -11.41 -6.07
N ASN A 88 -19.81 -10.96 -6.67
CA ASN A 88 -18.66 -11.75 -7.07
C ASN A 88 -17.38 -11.34 -6.30
N ALA A 89 -16.77 -12.30 -5.61
CA ALA A 89 -15.59 -12.09 -4.78
C ALA A 89 -14.37 -11.64 -5.58
N LYS A 90 -14.14 -12.23 -6.76
CA LYS A 90 -13.02 -11.85 -7.64
C LYS A 90 -13.15 -10.40 -8.11
N GLU A 91 -14.31 -10.04 -8.63
CA GLU A 91 -14.56 -8.68 -9.12
C GLU A 91 -14.51 -7.65 -7.97
N CYS A 92 -15.04 -7.99 -6.79
CA CYS A 92 -14.91 -7.16 -5.60
C CYS A 92 -13.44 -6.96 -5.20
N TYR A 93 -12.65 -8.04 -5.15
CA TYR A 93 -11.23 -7.99 -4.84
C TYR A 93 -10.43 -7.14 -5.84
N GLU A 94 -10.71 -7.27 -7.13
CA GLU A 94 -10.10 -6.47 -8.20
C GLU A 94 -10.45 -4.98 -8.07
N ASN A 95 -11.72 -4.65 -7.81
CA ASN A 95 -12.18 -3.27 -7.62
C ASN A 95 -11.55 -2.60 -6.41
N ILE A 96 -11.40 -3.32 -5.29
CA ILE A 96 -10.64 -2.84 -4.14
C ILE A 96 -9.20 -2.52 -4.59
N GLY A 97 -8.54 -3.46 -5.27
CA GLY A 97 -7.17 -3.27 -5.72
C GLY A 97 -6.98 -2.08 -6.67
N GLN A 98 -7.91 -1.85 -7.60
CA GLN A 98 -7.87 -0.70 -8.49
C GLN A 98 -8.02 0.62 -7.73
N ARG A 99 -8.97 0.70 -6.80
CA ARG A 99 -9.19 1.90 -5.98
C ARG A 99 -7.93 2.26 -5.19
N PHE A 100 -7.33 1.29 -4.51
CA PHE A 100 -6.15 1.54 -3.68
C PHE A 100 -4.90 1.81 -4.52
N LYS A 101 -4.77 1.24 -5.72
CA LYS A 101 -3.69 1.60 -6.66
C LYS A 101 -3.74 3.09 -7.04
N VAL A 102 -4.93 3.63 -7.32
CA VAL A 102 -5.11 5.06 -7.61
C VAL A 102 -4.77 5.92 -6.39
N SER A 103 -5.23 5.49 -5.20
CA SER A 103 -4.94 6.16 -3.93
C SER A 103 -3.44 6.19 -3.61
N GLU A 104 -2.75 5.05 -3.72
CA GLU A 104 -1.29 4.95 -3.51
C GLU A 104 -0.52 5.85 -4.48
N LYS A 105 -0.89 5.86 -5.77
CA LYS A 105 -0.25 6.75 -6.75
C LYS A 105 -0.43 8.23 -6.40
N SER A 106 -1.63 8.63 -6.00
CA SER A 106 -1.92 10.01 -5.58
C SER A 106 -1.16 10.38 -4.31
N ALA A 107 -1.13 9.48 -3.31
CA ALA A 107 -0.40 9.67 -2.06
C ALA A 107 1.11 9.81 -2.30
N LYS A 108 1.72 8.94 -3.12
CA LYS A 108 3.12 9.04 -3.54
C LYS A 108 3.41 10.38 -4.20
N SER A 109 2.59 10.78 -5.17
CA SER A 109 2.78 12.05 -5.87
C SER A 109 2.66 13.25 -4.92
N SER A 110 1.71 13.24 -3.99
CA SER A 110 1.54 14.31 -3.00
C SER A 110 2.73 14.42 -2.06
N LEU A 111 3.21 13.29 -1.53
CA LEU A 111 4.40 13.26 -0.66
C LEU A 111 5.67 13.68 -1.41
N LEU A 112 5.84 13.24 -2.66
CA LEU A 112 6.99 13.62 -3.49
C LEU A 112 6.99 15.11 -3.81
N ASN A 113 5.83 15.68 -4.15
CA ASN A 113 5.70 17.12 -4.36
C ASN A 113 6.03 17.87 -3.06
N LYS A 114 5.48 17.42 -1.93
CA LYS A 114 5.79 17.99 -0.62
C LYS A 114 7.29 17.95 -0.32
N LEU A 115 7.97 16.83 -0.60
CA LEU A 115 9.42 16.69 -0.39
C LEU A 115 10.23 17.64 -1.28
N THR A 116 9.82 17.78 -2.55
CA THR A 116 10.53 18.60 -3.55
C THR A 116 10.34 20.10 -3.32
N ASP A 117 9.11 20.49 -2.96
CA ASP A 117 8.71 21.89 -2.80
C ASP A 117 9.03 22.44 -1.41
N MET A 118 9.28 21.57 -0.42
CA MET A 118 9.60 21.99 0.94
C MET A 118 10.82 22.92 0.95
N LYS A 119 10.64 24.09 1.58
CA LYS A 119 11.69 25.09 1.84
C LYS A 119 11.75 25.39 3.32
N TYR A 120 12.97 25.62 3.81
CA TYR A 120 13.17 26.10 5.17
C TYR A 120 12.76 27.57 5.23
N ASP A 121 11.86 27.89 6.15
CA ASP A 121 11.24 29.21 6.32
C ASP A 121 12.01 30.14 7.26
N GLY A 122 13.16 29.68 7.78
CA GLY A 122 13.94 30.42 8.76
C GLY A 122 13.50 30.22 10.21
N GLN A 123 12.39 29.50 10.46
CA GLN A 123 11.88 29.24 11.80
C GLN A 123 12.36 27.89 12.34
N GLY A 124 12.63 27.85 13.65
CA GLY A 124 13.16 26.66 14.30
C GLY A 124 14.62 26.39 13.92
N CYS A 125 15.02 25.13 13.87
CA CYS A 125 16.37 24.73 13.51
C CYS A 125 16.38 23.84 12.26
N VAL A 126 17.46 23.96 11.49
CA VAL A 126 17.69 23.18 10.25
C VAL A 126 17.60 21.67 10.51
N ARG A 127 18.02 21.19 11.69
CA ARG A 127 17.90 19.78 12.05
C ARG A 127 16.45 19.31 12.11
N ALA A 128 15.55 20.10 12.69
CA ALA A 128 14.12 19.77 12.75
C ALA A 128 13.50 19.75 11.35
N HIS A 129 13.89 20.69 10.50
CA HIS A 129 13.50 20.73 9.09
C HIS A 129 13.93 19.47 8.33
N ILE A 130 15.20 19.04 8.47
CA ILE A 130 15.71 17.81 7.85
C ILE A 130 14.97 16.58 8.38
N MET A 131 14.67 16.51 9.69
CA MET A 131 13.90 15.41 10.26
C MET A 131 12.49 15.31 9.67
N ASN A 132 11.83 16.44 9.39
CA ASN A 132 10.54 16.44 8.70
C ASN A 132 10.65 15.91 7.26
N MET A 133 11.76 16.18 6.57
CA MET A 133 12.01 15.62 5.23
C MET A 133 12.26 14.10 5.30
N ILE A 134 13.01 13.63 6.29
CA ILE A 134 13.25 12.19 6.53
C ILE A 134 11.93 11.46 6.82
N ASP A 135 11.04 12.05 7.62
CA ASP A 135 9.70 11.49 7.88
C ASP A 135 8.87 11.33 6.59
N ILE A 136 8.96 12.30 5.67
CA ILE A 136 8.31 12.17 4.34
C ILE A 136 8.96 11.03 3.53
N GLY A 137 10.29 10.91 3.57
CA GLY A 137 11.01 9.80 2.94
C GLY A 137 10.58 8.43 3.47
N ALA A 138 10.44 8.29 4.79
CA ALA A 138 9.94 7.07 5.42
C ALA A 138 8.51 6.71 4.97
N LYS A 139 7.62 7.70 4.88
CA LYS A 139 6.25 7.51 4.37
C LYS A 139 6.23 7.12 2.90
N LEU A 140 7.14 7.63 2.08
CA LEU A 140 7.30 7.21 0.69
C LEU A 140 7.76 5.74 0.62
N GLN A 141 8.68 5.34 1.51
CA GLN A 141 9.16 3.96 1.62
C GLN A 141 8.05 2.98 2.00
N GLU A 142 7.18 3.34 2.95
CA GLU A 142 5.99 2.55 3.31
C GLU A 142 5.07 2.28 2.11
N LEU A 143 5.03 3.22 1.15
CA LEU A 143 4.28 3.07 -0.09
C LEU A 143 5.03 2.29 -1.18
N ASN A 144 6.20 1.71 -0.90
CA ASN A 144 7.12 1.11 -1.90
C ASN A 144 7.66 2.17 -2.89
N MET A 145 8.08 3.32 -2.40
CA MET A 145 8.88 4.29 -3.16
C MET A 145 10.09 4.70 -2.32
N THR A 146 11.24 4.13 -2.64
CA THR A 146 12.48 4.46 -1.93
C THR A 146 13.04 5.77 -2.46
N VAL A 147 13.36 6.69 -1.54
CA VAL A 147 14.23 7.84 -1.80
C VAL A 147 15.56 7.50 -1.18
N ASP A 148 16.58 7.34 -2.01
CA ASP A 148 17.93 7.00 -1.52
C ASP A 148 18.57 8.17 -0.76
N GLU A 149 19.67 7.88 -0.06
CA GLU A 149 20.36 8.85 0.78
C GLU A 149 20.88 10.04 -0.02
N ASP A 150 21.44 9.81 -1.23
CA ASP A 150 21.96 10.86 -2.09
C ASP A 150 20.85 11.82 -2.56
N MET A 151 19.68 11.28 -2.93
CA MET A 151 18.49 12.06 -3.25
C MET A 151 17.99 12.84 -2.04
N MET A 152 17.94 12.22 -0.86
CA MET A 152 17.54 12.90 0.37
C MET A 152 18.47 14.07 0.71
N VAL A 153 19.78 13.89 0.57
CA VAL A 153 20.78 14.95 0.73
C VAL A 153 20.55 16.06 -0.31
N HIS A 154 20.31 15.70 -1.56
CA HIS A 154 20.01 16.66 -2.63
C HIS A 154 18.74 17.49 -2.33
N PHE A 155 17.65 16.86 -1.89
CA PHE A 155 16.42 17.55 -1.50
C PHE A 155 16.66 18.46 -0.28
N ALA A 156 17.33 17.95 0.75
CA ALA A 156 17.65 18.71 1.96
C ALA A 156 18.46 19.95 1.62
N LEU A 157 19.55 19.82 0.87
CA LEU A 157 20.36 20.96 0.42
C LEU A 157 19.51 21.94 -0.38
N ASN A 158 18.69 21.48 -1.32
CA ASN A 158 17.86 22.34 -2.15
C ASN A 158 16.72 23.05 -1.41
N SER A 159 16.32 22.54 -0.25
CA SER A 159 15.32 23.13 0.62
C SER A 159 15.84 24.33 1.44
N LEU A 160 17.16 24.41 1.65
CA LEU A 160 17.76 25.46 2.48
C LEU A 160 17.96 26.78 1.70
N PRO A 161 17.95 27.94 2.40
CA PRO A 161 18.32 29.23 1.84
C PRO A 161 19.73 29.21 1.24
N LYS A 162 19.98 30.13 0.30
CA LYS A 162 21.27 30.19 -0.40
C LYS A 162 22.43 30.43 0.56
N GLU A 163 22.20 31.16 1.66
CA GLU A 163 23.22 31.39 2.70
C GLU A 163 23.81 30.09 3.27
N PHE A 164 22.99 29.05 3.42
CA PHE A 164 23.43 27.74 3.93
C PHE A 164 24.06 26.84 2.84
N LYS A 165 23.79 27.12 1.56
CA LYS A 165 24.37 26.37 0.43
C LYS A 165 25.80 26.81 0.12
N ILE A 166 26.15 28.04 0.48
CA ILE A 166 27.48 28.61 0.23
C ILE A 166 28.50 27.92 1.16
N SER A 167 28.18 27.71 2.44
CA SER A 167 29.08 27.04 3.39
C SER A 167 29.38 25.58 3.04
N SER A 168 28.41 24.82 2.52
CA SER A 168 28.62 23.41 2.15
C SER A 168 29.53 23.24 0.92
N LYS A 169 29.39 24.07 -0.12
CA LYS A 169 30.28 24.02 -1.30
C LYS A 169 31.75 24.28 -0.94
N TYR A 170 32.02 25.20 -0.01
CA TYR A 170 33.38 25.45 0.45
C TYR A 170 33.95 24.25 1.22
N LEU A 171 33.17 23.62 2.11
CA LEU A 171 33.59 22.43 2.87
C LEU A 171 33.93 21.23 1.97
N TYR A 172 33.05 20.88 1.02
CA TYR A 172 33.32 19.81 0.04
C TYR A 172 34.51 20.10 -0.88
N SER A 173 34.83 21.38 -1.09
CA SER A 173 35.99 21.79 -1.91
C SER A 173 37.31 21.73 -1.15
N THR A 174 37.28 21.87 0.18
CA THR A 174 38.46 21.74 1.05
C THR A 174 38.76 20.29 1.41
N GLU A 175 37.75 19.44 1.63
CA GLU A 175 37.95 18.00 1.90
C GLU A 175 38.58 17.28 0.71
N ARG A 176 38.08 17.52 -0.51
CA ARG A 176 38.72 16.98 -1.73
C ARG A 176 40.16 17.41 -1.96
N LYS A 177 40.59 18.55 -1.40
CA LYS A 177 41.97 19.02 -1.51
C LYS A 177 42.90 18.40 -0.47
N LEU A 178 42.35 17.88 0.63
CA LEU A 178 43.12 17.20 1.67
C LEU A 178 43.36 15.72 1.34
N ASP A 179 42.48 15.08 0.56
CA ASP A 179 42.63 13.67 0.16
C ASP A 179 43.58 13.45 -1.05
N THR A 180 44.17 14.52 -1.60
CA THR A 180 45.10 14.44 -2.76
C THR A 180 46.54 14.80 -2.42
N GLN A 181 46.90 14.82 -1.14
CA GLN A 181 48.26 15.11 -0.64
C GLN A 181 48.77 13.96 0.21
#